data_AF-A0A842LJB1-F1
#
_entry.id   AF-A0A842LJB1-F1
#
_cell.length_a   1.000
_cell.length_b   1.000
_cell.length_c   1.000
_cell.angle_alpha   90.00
_cell.angle_beta   90.00
_cell.angle_gamma   90.00
#
_symmetry.space_group_name_H-M   'P 1'
#
loop_
_entity.id
_entity.type
_entity.pdbx_description
1 polymer ?
#
loop_
_entity_poly.entity_id
_entity_poly.type
_entity_poly.pdbx_seq_one_letter_code
_entity_poly.pdbx_strand_id
1 'polypeptide(L)'
;MDDEVSGKKVEFVTISAEKIPFGRNNFIEIARKKAITEDGENEFISLSRGYYLPDGSERFKKSLTIPDDPQIKAFIVEKISSM
;
A
#
# COMPACT_ATOMS: atom_id res chain seq x y z
N MET A 1 4.40 -33.88 14.09
CA MET A 1 4.29 -33.80 12.62
C MET A 1 4.51 -32.35 12.29
N ASP A 2 5.69 -32.14 11.74
CA ASP A 2 6.37 -30.89 11.49
C ASP A 2 5.68 -30.09 10.38
N ASP A 3 5.13 -28.93 10.71
CA ASP A 3 4.87 -27.87 9.74
C ASP A 3 6.07 -26.92 9.77
N GLU A 4 7.24 -27.44 9.39
CA GLU A 4 8.38 -26.63 8.95
C GLU A 4 7.99 -26.05 7.58
N VAL A 5 7.20 -24.98 7.59
CA VAL A 5 7.03 -24.13 6.42
C VAL A 5 8.41 -23.53 6.19
N SER A 6 9.12 -24.08 5.20
CA SER A 6 10.31 -23.51 4.56
C SER A 6 9.95 -22.12 4.03
N GLY A 7 9.84 -21.16 4.93
CA GLY A 7 9.54 -19.79 4.62
C GLY A 7 10.79 -19.16 4.08
N LYS A 8 11.02 -19.30 2.76
CA LYS A 8 12.00 -18.46 2.06
C LYS A 8 11.81 -17.03 2.55
N LYS A 9 12.88 -16.42 3.05
CA LYS A 9 12.84 -15.09 3.67
C LYS A 9 12.46 -14.08 2.59
N VAL A 10 11.25 -13.55 2.64
CA VAL A 10 10.80 -12.47 1.74
C VAL A 10 10.93 -11.14 2.48
N GLU A 11 11.75 -10.24 1.96
CA GLU A 11 11.89 -8.89 2.49
C GLU A 11 11.12 -7.91 1.60
N PHE A 12 10.20 -7.14 2.20
CA PHE A 12 9.43 -6.13 1.49
C PHE A 12 10.01 -4.75 1.75
N VAL A 13 10.44 -4.08 0.69
CA VAL A 13 10.99 -2.72 0.72
C VAL A 13 10.03 -1.78 0.02
N THR A 14 9.78 -0.60 0.59
CA THR A 14 8.99 0.45 -0.07
C THR A 14 9.95 1.40 -0.78
N ILE A 15 9.81 1.52 -2.10
CA ILE A 15 10.63 2.39 -2.96
C ILE A 15 10.07 3.82 -2.95
N SER A 16 8.76 3.94 -3.15
CA SER A 16 8.05 5.22 -3.14
C SER A 16 6.63 5.02 -2.62
N ALA A 17 6.06 6.06 -2.02
CA ALA A 17 4.69 6.06 -1.55
C ALA A 17 4.10 7.47 -1.68
N GLU A 18 2.90 7.54 -2.24
CA GLU A 18 2.13 8.75 -2.46
C GLU A 18 0.78 8.60 -1.75
N LYS A 19 0.30 9.66 -1.09
CA LYS A 19 -0.92 9.63 -0.29
C LYS A 19 -1.86 10.76 -0.67
N ILE A 20 -3.14 10.45 -0.73
CA ILE A 20 -4.21 11.45 -0.83
C ILE A 20 -5.15 11.35 0.37
N PRO A 21 -5.31 12.41 1.18
CA PRO A 21 -6.29 12.43 2.25
C PRO A 21 -7.70 12.58 1.68
N PHE A 22 -8.69 12.02 2.38
CA PHE A 22 -10.10 12.22 2.04
C PHE A 22 -11.01 12.10 3.28
N GLY A 23 -12.18 12.73 3.18
CA GLY A 23 -13.13 12.79 4.29
C GLY A 23 -12.51 13.47 5.52
N ARG A 24 -12.78 12.92 6.72
CA ARG A 24 -12.34 13.53 7.98
C ARG A 24 -10.90 13.20 8.36
N ASN A 25 -10.50 11.94 8.24
CA ASN A 25 -9.20 11.45 8.68
C ASN A 25 -8.71 10.24 7.88
N ASN A 26 -9.30 9.95 6.71
CA ASN A 26 -8.89 8.79 5.91
C ASN A 26 -7.86 9.22 4.87
N PHE A 27 -7.11 8.25 4.36
CA PHE A 27 -6.24 8.43 3.21
C PHE A 27 -6.22 7.18 2.33
N ILE A 28 -5.87 7.37 1.06
CA ILE A 28 -5.45 6.29 0.17
C ILE A 28 -3.97 6.46 -0.11
N GLU A 29 -3.22 5.36 0.00
CA GLU A 29 -1.79 5.28 -0.27
C GLU A 29 -1.56 4.39 -1.51
N ILE A 30 -0.72 4.87 -2.42
CA ILE A 30 -0.20 4.11 -3.55
C ILE A 30 1.31 4.06 -3.40
N ALA A 31 1.85 2.86 -3.28
CA ALA A 31 3.26 2.65 -3.00
C ALA A 31 3.88 1.64 -3.96
N ARG A 32 5.02 1.98 -4.56
CA ARG A 32 5.85 1.03 -5.30
C ARG A 32 6.70 0.28 -4.29
N LYS A 33 6.53 -1.05 -4.22
CA LYS A 33 7.23 -1.93 -3.29
C LYS A 33 8.02 -2.97 -4.06
N LYS A 34 9.07 -3.46 -3.43
CA LYS A 34 9.92 -4.53 -3.92
C LYS A 34 9.89 -5.70 -2.94
N ALA A 35 9.59 -6.89 -3.42
CA ALA A 35 9.80 -8.14 -2.70
C ALA A 35 11.17 -8.70 -3.11
N ILE A 36 12.05 -8.87 -2.13
CA ILE A 36 13.38 -9.44 -2.29
C ILE A 36 13.34 -10.86 -1.73
N THR A 37 13.72 -11.82 -2.55
CA THR A 37 13.83 -13.24 -2.20
C THR A 37 15.21 -13.76 -2.60
N GLU A 38 15.61 -14.93 -2.11
CA GLU A 38 16.89 -15.54 -2.49
C GLU A 38 17.00 -15.83 -4.00
N ASP A 39 15.86 -16.06 -4.67
CA ASP A 39 15.81 -16.38 -6.11
C ASP A 39 15.64 -15.15 -7.01
N GLY A 40 15.46 -13.96 -6.43
CA GLY A 40 15.32 -12.71 -7.19
C GLY A 40 14.46 -11.64 -6.53
N GLU A 41 14.30 -10.55 -7.25
CA GLU A 41 13.54 -9.37 -6.83
C GLU A 41 12.33 -9.15 -7.75
N ASN A 42 11.20 -8.75 -7.17
CA ASN A 42 10.02 -8.35 -7.94
C ASN A 42 9.44 -7.04 -7.41
N GLU A 43 9.05 -6.15 -8.30
CA GLU A 43 8.42 -4.88 -7.96
C GLU A 43 6.92 -4.92 -8.24
N PHE A 44 6.14 -4.27 -7.37
CA PHE A 44 4.70 -4.23 -7.48
C PHE A 44 4.13 -2.93 -6.88
N ILE A 45 2.95 -2.55 -7.36
CA ILE A 45 2.21 -1.41 -6.81
C ILE A 45 1.26 -1.91 -5.71
N SER A 46 1.44 -1.37 -4.51
CA SER A 46 0.62 -1.60 -3.33
C SER A 46 -0.39 -0.47 -3.21
N LEU A 47 -1.67 -0.79 -3.30
CA LEU A 47 -2.78 0.14 -3.05
C LEU A 47 -3.40 -0.16 -1.69
N SER A 48 -3.36 0.81 -0.79
CA SER A 48 -3.80 0.67 0.60
C SER A 48 -4.73 1.81 0.99
N ARG A 49 -5.62 1.54 1.95
CA ARG A 49 -6.42 2.58 2.60
C ARG A 49 -6.07 2.63 4.08
N GLY A 50 -5.96 3.84 4.62
CA GLY A 50 -5.71 4.04 6.05
C GLY A 50 -6.47 5.23 6.62
N TYR A 51 -6.18 5.51 7.88
CA TYR A 51 -6.69 6.69 8.58
C TYR A 51 -5.68 7.17 9.64
N TYR A 52 -5.75 8.46 9.92
CA TYR A 52 -4.98 9.11 10.96
C TYR A 52 -5.70 9.04 12.30
N LEU A 53 -4.94 8.72 13.35
CA LEU A 53 -5.35 8.83 14.74
C LEU A 53 -5.17 10.27 15.26
N PRO A 54 -5.79 10.64 16.40
CA PRO A 54 -5.66 11.98 16.97
C PRO A 54 -4.22 12.38 17.32
N ASP A 55 -3.35 11.40 17.56
CA ASP A 55 -1.92 11.58 17.80
C ASP A 55 -1.08 11.72 16.50
N GLY A 56 -1.74 11.70 15.33
CA GLY A 56 -1.12 11.75 14.02
C GLY A 56 -0.61 10.41 13.49
N SER A 57 -0.67 9.33 14.28
CA SER A 57 -0.23 8.01 13.83
C SER A 57 -1.18 7.42 12.78
N GLU A 58 -0.62 6.59 11.89
CA GLU A 58 -1.37 6.00 10.78
C GLU A 58 -1.79 4.58 11.10
N ARG A 59 -3.03 4.22 10.72
CA ARG A 59 -3.50 2.84 10.73
C ARG A 59 -4.07 2.46 9.38
N PHE A 60 -3.61 1.32 8.87
CA PHE A 60 -4.08 0.74 7.62
C PHE A 60 -5.31 -0.14 7.86
N LYS A 61 -6.28 -0.05 6.95
CA LYS A 61 -7.46 -0.92 6.95
C LYS A 61 -7.17 -2.19 6.16
N LYS A 62 -7.79 -3.29 6.59
CA LYS A 62 -7.74 -4.58 5.87
C LYS A 62 -8.48 -4.53 4.53
N SER A 63 -9.51 -3.69 4.42
CA SER A 63 -10.28 -3.51 3.19
C SER A 63 -9.94 -2.21 2.48
N LEU A 64 -9.89 -2.30 1.16
CA LEU A 64 -9.82 -1.16 0.26
C LEU A 64 -11.24 -0.76 -0.15
N THR A 65 -11.60 0.49 0.05
CA THR A 65 -12.83 1.07 -0.48
C THR A 65 -12.49 2.46 -0.96
N ILE A 66 -12.85 2.77 -2.19
CA ILE A 66 -12.54 4.03 -2.85
C ILE A 66 -13.83 4.86 -2.86
N PRO A 67 -13.82 6.10 -2.36
CA PRO A 67 -14.98 6.98 -2.47
C PRO A 67 -15.26 7.32 -3.93
N ASP A 68 -16.52 7.57 -4.26
CA ASP A 68 -16.90 8.08 -5.60
C ASP A 68 -16.62 9.58 -5.73
N ASP A 69 -15.35 9.92 -5.58
CA ASP A 69 -14.83 11.29 -5.70
C ASP A 69 -13.93 11.37 -6.95
N PRO A 70 -14.19 12.29 -7.89
CA PRO A 70 -13.41 12.41 -9.11
C PRO A 70 -11.91 12.65 -8.88
N GLN A 71 -11.54 13.43 -7.87
CA GLN A 71 -10.13 13.74 -7.56
C GLN A 71 -9.43 12.51 -7.01
N ILE A 72 -10.09 11.76 -6.13
CA ILE A 72 -9.54 10.51 -5.59
C ILE A 72 -9.38 9.47 -6.70
N LYS A 73 -10.37 9.32 -7.58
CA LYS A 73 -10.28 8.40 -8.73
C LYS A 73 -9.15 8.79 -9.68
N ALA A 74 -9.04 10.07 -10.02
CA ALA A 74 -7.98 10.57 -10.88
C ALA A 74 -6.59 10.33 -10.28
N PHE A 75 -6.40 10.65 -8.99
CA PHE A 75 -5.16 10.37 -8.26
C PHE A 75 -4.78 8.88 -8.34
N ILE A 76 -5.75 7.99 -8.11
CA ILE A 76 -5.47 6.55 -8.12
C ILE A 76 -5.05 6.07 -9.52
N VAL A 77 -5.80 6.46 -10.55
CA VAL A 77 -5.51 6.05 -11.94
C VAL A 77 -4.18 6.61 -12.41
N GLU A 78 -3.90 7.89 -12.12
CA GLU A 78 -2.65 8.54 -12.48
C GLU A 78 -1.47 7.83 -11.83
N LYS A 79 -1.49 7.63 -10.50
CA LYS A 79 -0.36 7.04 -9.79
C LYS A 79 -0.15 5.57 -10.12
N ILE A 80 -1.21 4.79 -10.36
CA ILE A 80 -1.05 3.41 -10.83
C ILE A 80 -0.40 3.38 -12.23
N SER A 81 -0.73 4.33 -13.11
CA SER A 81 -0.22 4.36 -14.48
C SER A 81 1.20 4.94 -14.59
N SER A 82 1.59 5.83 -13.67
CA SER A 82 2.86 6.55 -13.72
C SER A 82 4.00 5.92 -12.91
N MET A 83 3.66 5.02 -11.98
CA MET A 83 4.65 4.43 -11.05
C MET A 83 5.45 3.30 -11.67
#